data_AF-A0A2G4RDF7-F1
#
_entry.id   AF-A0A2G4RDF7-F1
#
_cell.length_a   1.000
_cell.length_b   1.000
_cell.length_c   1.000
_cell.angle_alpha   90.00
_cell.angle_beta   90.00
_cell.angle_gamma   90.00
#
_symmetry.space_group_name_H-M   'P 1'
#
loop_
_entity.id
_entity.type
_entity.pdbx_description
1 polymer ?
#
loop_
_entity_poly.entity_id
_entity_poly.type
_entity_poly.pdbx_seq_one_letter_code
_entity_poly.pdbx_strand_id
1 'polypeptide(L)'
;MITLPPDYRPSEDEEFMNPLQTEYFRQKLLKWRADLLKEAGDTLASLSEGGIHEADITDRASVETDRALELRTRDRARKLIGKINLALQRVENGTYGYCEETGEPIGLKRLEARPIATLSIEAQEQHERMEKTHRDD
;
A
#
# COMPACT_ATOMS: atom_id res chain seq x y z
N MET A 1 23.95 -5.45 -5.15
CA MET A 1 22.77 -4.68 -5.56
C MET A 1 22.42 -5.13 -6.97
N ILE A 2 21.22 -5.66 -7.18
CA ILE A 2 20.78 -6.15 -8.50
C ILE A 2 20.37 -4.94 -9.33
N THR A 3 20.80 -4.88 -10.58
CA THR A 3 20.42 -3.82 -11.52
C THR A 3 19.42 -4.39 -12.51
N LEU A 4 18.24 -3.77 -12.60
CA LEU A 4 17.21 -4.20 -13.54
C LEU A 4 17.49 -3.64 -14.94
N PRO A 5 17.21 -4.40 -16.00
CA PRO A 5 17.10 -3.85 -17.35
C PRO A 5 16.09 -2.69 -17.40
N PRO A 6 16.29 -1.66 -18.26
CA PRO A 6 15.47 -0.45 -18.29
C PRO A 6 13.96 -0.69 -18.42
N ASP A 7 13.56 -1.71 -19.17
CA ASP A 7 12.17 -2.05 -19.47
C ASP A 7 11.73 -3.37 -18.82
N TYR A 8 12.42 -3.81 -17.77
CA TYR A 8 12.10 -5.07 -17.12
C TYR A 8 10.70 -5.05 -16.51
N ARG A 9 9.93 -6.09 -16.83
CA ARG A 9 8.65 -6.41 -16.21
C ARG A 9 8.64 -7.89 -15.85
N PRO A 10 8.18 -8.26 -14.65
CA PRO A 10 7.97 -9.65 -14.29
C PRO A 10 7.08 -10.37 -15.30
N SER A 11 7.53 -11.52 -15.81
CA SER A 11 6.74 -12.40 -16.68
C SER A 11 6.42 -13.73 -16.00
N GLU A 12 5.40 -14.43 -16.48
CA GLU A 12 5.11 -15.82 -16.10
C GLU A 12 6.09 -16.81 -16.76
N ASP A 13 6.90 -16.37 -17.73
CA ASP A 13 7.86 -17.20 -18.46
C ASP A 13 9.21 -17.41 -17.72
N GLU A 14 9.37 -16.83 -16.54
CA GLU A 14 10.57 -16.92 -15.72
C GLU A 14 10.24 -17.52 -14.34
N GLU A 15 11.27 -17.99 -13.63
CA GLU A 15 11.08 -18.54 -12.29
C GLU A 15 10.43 -17.51 -11.36
N PHE A 16 9.37 -17.95 -10.68
CA PHE A 16 8.58 -17.10 -9.80
C PHE A 16 9.42 -16.55 -8.64
N MET A 17 9.33 -15.24 -8.41
CA MET A 17 10.09 -14.52 -7.37
C MET A 17 11.60 -14.70 -7.47
N ASN A 18 12.12 -14.87 -8.69
CA ASN A 18 13.55 -14.81 -8.93
C ASN A 18 14.15 -13.44 -8.47
N PRO A 19 15.49 -13.31 -8.42
CA PRO A 19 16.12 -12.08 -7.94
C PRO A 19 15.74 -10.81 -8.71
N LEU A 20 15.38 -10.89 -10.00
CA LEU A 20 14.93 -9.76 -10.80
C LEU A 20 13.49 -9.35 -10.46
N GLN A 21 12.57 -10.31 -10.34
CA GLN A 21 11.18 -10.06 -9.94
C GLN A 21 11.13 -9.44 -8.55
N THR A 22 11.88 -10.01 -7.62
CA THR A 22 11.97 -9.54 -6.24
C THR A 22 12.51 -8.10 -6.18
N GLU A 23 13.56 -7.80 -6.94
CA GLU A 23 14.12 -6.45 -7.04
C GLU A 23 13.13 -5.46 -7.67
N TYR A 24 12.38 -5.87 -8.70
CA TYR A 24 11.34 -5.06 -9.31
C TYR A 24 10.25 -4.66 -8.32
N PHE A 25 9.70 -5.62 -7.57
CA PHE A 25 8.67 -5.33 -6.57
C PHE A 25 9.23 -4.52 -5.40
N ARG A 26 10.50 -4.75 -5.00
CA ARG A 26 11.19 -3.91 -4.01
C ARG A 26 11.24 -2.44 -4.43
N GLN A 27 11.67 -2.16 -5.66
CA GLN A 27 11.73 -0.78 -6.18
C GLN A 27 10.33 -0.16 -6.28
N LYS A 28 9.34 -0.94 -6.71
CA LYS A 28 7.95 -0.49 -6.78
C LYS A 28 7.38 -0.12 -5.41
N LEU A 29 7.60 -0.95 -4.39
CA LEU A 29 7.21 -0.70 -3.01
C LEU A 29 7.93 0.52 -2.43
N LEU A 30 9.24 0.66 -2.67
CA LEU A 30 10.02 1.81 -2.21
C LEU A 30 9.53 3.12 -2.83
N LYS A 31 9.30 3.13 -4.14
CA LYS A 31 8.74 4.28 -4.85
C LYS A 31 7.39 4.66 -4.28
N TRP A 32 6.48 3.68 -4.13
CA TRP A 32 5.16 3.94 -3.59
C TRP A 32 5.20 4.50 -2.16
N ARG A 33 6.10 3.98 -1.31
CA ARG A 33 6.33 4.53 0.03
C ARG A 33 6.81 5.98 -0.02
N ALA A 34 7.76 6.29 -0.90
CA ALA A 34 8.30 7.64 -1.05
C ALA A 34 7.21 8.62 -1.52
N ASP A 35 6.38 8.21 -2.47
CA ASP A 35 5.26 9.02 -2.97
C ASP A 35 4.25 9.34 -1.85
N LEU A 36 3.88 8.34 -1.03
CA LEU A 36 2.98 8.53 0.11
C LEU A 36 3.57 9.43 1.21
N LEU A 37 4.88 9.32 1.47
CA LEU A 37 5.56 10.18 2.44
C LEU A 37 5.62 11.63 1.96
N LYS A 38 5.84 11.82 0.66
CA LYS A 38 5.81 13.15 0.04
C LYS A 38 4.42 13.77 0.14
N GLU A 39 3.38 13.05 -0.26
CA GLU A 39 1.98 13.51 -0.19
C GLU A 39 1.59 13.88 1.25
N ALA A 40 1.99 13.07 2.24
CA ALA A 40 1.75 13.36 3.65
C ALA A 40 2.51 14.61 4.14
N GLY A 41 3.72 14.86 3.63
CA GLY A 41 4.51 16.06 3.92
C GLY A 41 3.90 17.32 3.31
N ASP A 42 3.49 17.26 2.04
CA ASP A 42 2.86 18.37 1.31
C ASP A 42 1.54 18.79 1.99
N THR A 43 0.73 17.82 2.43
CA THR A 43 -0.51 18.08 3.19
C THR A 43 -0.25 18.75 4.55
N LEU A 44 0.85 18.40 5.22
CA LEU A 44 1.21 19.05 6.49
C LEU A 44 1.63 20.51 6.27
N ALA A 45 2.35 20.78 5.18
CA ALA A 45 2.74 22.14 4.81
C ALA A 45 1.49 22.99 4.51
N SER A 46 0.53 22.49 3.72
CA SER A 46 -0.70 23.23 3.39
C SER A 46 -1.55 23.53 4.64
N LEU A 47 -1.64 22.60 5.58
CA LEU A 47 -2.32 22.79 6.86
C LEU A 47 -1.66 23.87 7.73
N SER A 48 -0.33 23.93 7.72
CA SER A 48 0.44 24.92 8.46
C SER A 48 0.33 26.31 7.84
N GLU A 49 0.25 26.39 6.52
CA GLU A 49 0.15 27.65 5.76
C GLU A 49 -1.28 28.22 5.78
N GLY A 50 -2.30 27.36 5.84
CA GLY A 50 -3.71 27.75 6.03
C GLY A 50 -4.09 28.13 7.47
N GLY A 51 -3.12 28.25 8.38
CA GLY A 51 -3.34 28.60 9.78
C GLY A 51 -3.16 30.10 10.05
N ILE A 52 -4.22 30.75 10.55
CA ILE A 52 -4.32 32.14 11.07
C ILE A 52 -4.61 33.22 10.02
N HIS A 53 -5.50 32.95 9.06
CA HIS A 53 -6.37 34.03 8.56
C HIS A 53 -7.75 33.79 9.15
N GLU A 54 -8.27 34.76 9.90
CA GLU A 54 -9.58 34.72 10.58
C GLU A 54 -10.68 34.31 9.59
N ALA A 55 -11.02 33.02 9.60
CA ALA A 55 -12.23 32.52 8.99
C ALA A 55 -13.40 33.10 9.78
N ASP A 56 -14.27 33.85 9.11
CA ASP A 56 -15.53 34.30 9.69
C ASP A 56 -16.31 33.08 10.24
N ILE A 57 -17.21 33.28 11.19
CA ILE A 57 -18.01 32.21 11.84
C ILE A 57 -18.67 31.26 10.81
N THR A 58 -18.97 31.76 9.62
CA THR A 58 -19.55 31.00 8.50
C THR A 58 -18.54 30.05 7.83
N ASP A 59 -17.26 30.43 7.74
CA ASP A 59 -16.20 29.63 7.11
C ASP A 59 -15.60 28.59 8.06
N ARG A 60 -15.80 28.77 9.37
CA ARG A 60 -15.29 27.87 10.41
C ARG A 60 -15.78 26.43 10.26
N ALA A 61 -17.06 26.24 9.90
CA ALA A 61 -17.64 24.90 9.74
C ALA A 61 -17.01 24.14 8.55
N SER A 62 -16.75 24.84 7.44
CA SER A 62 -16.11 24.28 6.25
C SER A 62 -14.65 23.88 6.55
N VAL A 63 -13.89 24.79 7.18
CA VAL A 63 -12.49 24.54 7.56
C VAL A 63 -12.35 23.35 8.51
N GLU A 64 -13.26 23.19 9.47
CA GLU A 64 -13.24 22.04 10.38
C GLU A 64 -13.52 20.71 9.67
N THR A 65 -14.47 20.72 8.73
CA THR A 65 -14.81 19.54 7.92
C THR A 65 -13.65 19.11 7.04
N ASP A 66 -12.98 20.06 6.39
CA ASP A 66 -11.82 19.81 5.54
C ASP A 66 -10.66 19.23 6.35
N ARG A 67 -10.36 19.82 7.52
CA ARG A 67 -9.35 19.28 8.45
C ARG A 67 -9.68 17.86 8.90
N ALA A 68 -10.94 17.57 9.21
CA ALA A 68 -11.36 16.23 9.61
C ALA A 68 -11.17 15.20 8.48
N LEU A 69 -11.43 15.59 7.23
CA LEU A 69 -11.18 14.76 6.06
C LEU A 69 -9.68 14.48 5.87
N GLU A 70 -8.86 15.52 5.95
CA GLU A 70 -7.40 15.40 5.83
C GLU A 70 -6.79 14.49 6.90
N LEU A 71 -7.22 14.62 8.16
CA LEU A 71 -6.77 13.75 9.24
C LEU A 71 -7.09 12.28 8.98
N ARG A 72 -8.25 11.97 8.40
CA ARG A 72 -8.64 10.60 8.01
C ARG A 72 -7.79 10.09 6.86
N THR A 73 -7.55 10.91 5.83
CA THR A 73 -6.67 10.57 4.71
C THR A 73 -5.26 10.25 5.21
N ARG A 74 -4.72 11.06 6.13
CA ARG A 74 -3.40 10.83 6.73
C ARG A 74 -3.32 9.52 7.52
N ASP A 75 -4.33 9.18 8.34
CA ASP A 75 -4.30 7.90 9.06
C ASP A 75 -4.34 6.70 8.11
N ARG A 76 -5.09 6.80 7.00
CA ARG A 76 -5.08 5.77 5.94
C ARG A 76 -3.71 5.64 5.29
N ALA A 77 -3.07 6.76 4.92
CA ALA A 77 -1.73 6.77 4.36
C ALA A 77 -0.70 6.16 5.32
N ARG A 78 -0.75 6.50 6.61
CA ARG A 78 0.11 5.92 7.65
C ARG A 78 -0.04 4.40 7.75
N LYS A 79 -1.28 3.90 7.79
CA LYS A 79 -1.56 2.46 7.81
C LYS A 79 -1.06 1.77 6.54
N LEU A 80 -1.22 2.41 5.38
CA LEU A 80 -0.74 1.90 4.11
C LEU A 80 0.79 1.82 4.06
N ILE A 81 1.50 2.84 4.54
CA ILE A 81 2.97 2.83 4.70
C ILE A 81 3.40 1.66 5.59
N GLY A 82 2.68 1.41 6.68
CA GLY A 82 2.91 0.23 7.53
C GLY A 82 2.84 -1.09 6.75
N LYS A 83 1.82 -1.26 5.89
CA LYS A 83 1.68 -2.45 5.03
C LYS A 83 2.81 -2.56 3.99
N ILE A 84 3.25 -1.43 3.43
CA ILE A 84 4.38 -1.42 2.50
C ILE A 84 5.68 -1.83 3.19
N ASN A 85 5.91 -1.37 4.42
CA ASN A 85 7.08 -1.76 5.20
C ASN A 85 7.08 -3.26 5.52
N LEU A 86 5.93 -3.84 5.87
CA LEU A 86 5.79 -5.29 6.04
C LEU A 86 6.10 -6.04 4.74
N ALA A 87 5.58 -5.57 3.60
CA ALA A 87 5.89 -6.16 2.30
C ALA A 87 7.39 -6.10 1.96
N LEU A 88 8.07 -5.00 2.29
CA LEU A 88 9.53 -4.87 2.13
C LEU A 88 10.30 -5.82 3.04
N GLN A 89 9.87 -5.99 4.29
CA GLN A 89 10.46 -7.00 5.18
C GLN A 89 10.30 -8.42 4.62
N ARG A 90 9.16 -8.70 3.98
CA ARG A 90 8.92 -9.97 3.28
C ARG A 90 9.80 -10.16 2.05
N VAL A 91 10.16 -9.08 1.37
CA VAL A 91 11.17 -9.11 0.30
C VAL A 91 12.53 -9.48 0.88
N GLU A 92 12.92 -8.88 2.00
CA GLU A 92 14.21 -9.13 2.64
C GLU A 92 14.36 -10.55 3.19
N ASN A 93 13.28 -11.14 3.71
CA ASN A 93 13.30 -12.50 4.25
C ASN A 93 12.97 -13.60 3.21
N GLY A 94 12.73 -13.23 1.94
CA GLY A 94 12.45 -14.17 0.85
C GLY A 94 11.05 -14.78 0.84
N THR A 95 10.09 -14.23 1.58
CA THR A 95 8.70 -14.73 1.63
C THR A 95 7.72 -13.90 0.79
N TYR A 96 8.19 -12.84 0.15
CA TYR A 96 7.37 -12.01 -0.73
C TYR A 96 6.84 -12.80 -1.92
N GLY A 97 5.59 -12.52 -2.32
CA GLY A 97 4.94 -13.17 -3.44
C GLY A 97 4.22 -14.47 -3.11
N TYR A 98 4.31 -14.99 -1.89
CA TYR A 98 3.60 -16.22 -1.47
C TYR A 98 2.46 -15.90 -0.49
N CYS A 99 1.41 -16.71 -0.50
CA CYS A 99 0.27 -16.57 0.40
C CYS A 99 0.69 -16.86 1.85
N GLU A 100 0.35 -15.99 2.79
CA GLU A 100 0.66 -16.20 4.22
C GLU A 100 -0.10 -17.37 4.84
N GLU A 101 -1.24 -17.75 4.27
CA GLU A 101 -2.07 -18.86 4.78
C GLU A 101 -1.73 -20.20 4.14
N THR A 102 -1.59 -20.24 2.81
CA THR A 102 -1.43 -21.49 2.06
C THR A 102 0.01 -21.75 1.60
N GLY A 103 0.87 -20.72 1.60
CA GLY A 103 2.21 -20.79 1.01
C GLY A 103 2.23 -20.76 -0.52
N GLU A 104 1.08 -20.70 -1.18
CA GLU A 104 0.99 -20.74 -2.64
C GLU A 104 1.38 -19.41 -3.30
N PRO A 105 1.86 -19.43 -4.56
CA PRO A 105 2.17 -18.21 -5.30
C PRO A 105 0.97 -17.26 -5.41
N ILE A 106 1.19 -15.99 -5.08
CA ILE A 106 0.26 -14.90 -5.39
C ILE A 106 0.56 -14.47 -6.82
N GLY A 107 -0.44 -14.59 -7.71
CA GLY A 107 -0.27 -14.32 -9.14
C GLY A 107 0.37 -12.95 -9.43
N LEU A 108 1.30 -12.92 -10.39
CA LEU A 108 2.06 -11.71 -10.74
C LEU A 108 1.16 -10.52 -11.08
N LYS A 109 0.07 -10.74 -11.82
CA LYS A 109 -0.93 -9.69 -12.14
C LYS A 109 -1.56 -9.08 -10.88
N ARG A 110 -1.78 -9.90 -9.84
CA ARG A 110 -2.33 -9.44 -8.55
C ARG A 110 -1.29 -8.63 -7.77
N LEU A 111 -0.04 -9.09 -7.71
CA LEU A 111 1.05 -8.32 -7.09
C LEU A 111 1.32 -7.01 -7.86
N GLU A 112 1.17 -7.03 -9.18
CA GLU A 112 1.32 -5.83 -10.01
C GLU A 112 0.22 -4.80 -9.73
N ALA A 113 -1.02 -5.24 -9.57
CA ALA A 113 -2.14 -4.37 -9.18
C ALA A 113 -2.07 -3.94 -7.70
N ARG A 114 -1.64 -4.85 -6.81
CA ARG A 114 -1.61 -4.65 -5.36
C ARG A 114 -0.37 -5.31 -4.74
N PRO A 115 0.78 -4.63 -4.72
CA PRO A 115 2.05 -5.21 -4.29
C PRO A 115 2.16 -5.48 -2.78
N ILE A 116 1.15 -5.08 -2.01
CA ILE A 116 1.01 -5.39 -0.57
C ILE A 116 0.06 -6.58 -0.31
N ALA A 117 -0.39 -7.28 -1.35
CA ALA A 117 -1.25 -8.44 -1.17
C ALA A 117 -0.50 -9.54 -0.41
N THR A 118 -1.10 -10.02 0.68
CA THR A 118 -0.54 -11.09 1.51
C THR A 118 -1.17 -12.46 1.26
N LEU A 119 -2.34 -12.49 0.62
CA LEU A 119 -3.13 -13.68 0.33
C LEU A 119 -3.29 -13.90 -1.17
N SER A 120 -3.37 -15.18 -1.58
CA SER A 120 -3.82 -15.58 -2.91
C SER A 120 -5.28 -15.17 -3.15
N ILE A 121 -5.76 -15.28 -4.38
CA ILE A 121 -7.17 -14.97 -4.70
C ILE A 121 -8.09 -15.93 -3.95
N GLU A 122 -7.76 -17.23 -3.99
CA GLU A 122 -8.56 -18.28 -3.37
C GLU A 122 -8.61 -18.12 -1.85
N ALA A 123 -7.47 -17.87 -1.19
CA ALA A 123 -7.44 -17.61 0.25
C ALA A 123 -8.25 -16.35 0.62
N GLN A 124 -8.14 -15.28 -0.18
CA GLN A 124 -8.93 -14.07 0.01
C GLN A 124 -10.45 -14.34 -0.11
N GLU A 125 -10.87 -15.11 -1.10
CA GLU A 125 -12.28 -15.46 -1.30
C GLU A 125 -12.84 -16.30 -0.14
N GLN A 126 -12.04 -17.22 0.41
CA GLN A 126 -12.44 -18.01 1.58
C GLN A 126 -12.57 -17.14 2.83
N HIS A 127 -11.62 -16.24 3.07
CA HIS A 127 -11.67 -15.30 4.19
C HIS A 127 -12.94 -14.43 4.11
N GLU A 128 -13.24 -13.88 2.93
CA GLU A 128 -14.44 -13.06 2.71
C GLU A 128 -15.75 -13.84 2.87
N ARG A 129 -15.78 -15.13 2.51
CA ARG A 129 -16.95 -16.00 2.77
C ARG A 129 -17.16 -16.21 4.25
N MET A 130 -16.10 -16.51 5.01
CA MET A 130 -16.20 -16.73 6.45
C MET A 130 -16.61 -15.46 7.20
N GLU A 131 -16.10 -14.29 6.82
CA GLU A 131 -16.51 -13.01 7.42
C GLU A 131 -18.00 -12.69 7.20
N LYS A 132 -18.57 -13.07 6.05
CA LYS A 132 -20.00 -12.87 5.78
C LYS A 132 -20.87 -13.74 6.68
N THR A 133 -20.54 -15.03 6.82
CA THR A 133 -21.30 -15.95 7.66
C THR A 133 -21.34 -15.51 9.13
N HIS A 134 -20.22 -14.99 9.67
CA HIS A 134 -20.16 -14.52 11.07
C HIS A 134 -20.85 -13.18 11.33
N ARG A 135 -21.22 -12.43 10.29
CA ARG A 135 -21.85 -11.11 10.44
C ARG A 135 -23.38 -11.20 10.43
N ASP A 136 -23.91 -12.33 9.97
CA ASP A 136 -25.34 -12.64 9.87
C ASP A 136 -25.85 -13.50 11.06
N ASP A 137 -24.96 -13.87 12.00
CA ASP A 137 -25.25 -14.49 13.30
C ASP A 137 -25.19 -13.46 14.45
#